data_AF-A0A2U1UXW2-F1
#
_entry.id   AF-A0A2U1UXW2-F1
#
_cell.length_a   1.000
_cell.length_b   1.000
_cell.length_c   1.000
_cell.angle_alpha   90.00
_cell.angle_beta   90.00
_cell.angle_gamma   90.00
#
_symmetry.space_group_name_H-M   'P 1'
#
loop_
_entity.id
_entity.type
_entity.pdbx_description
1 polymer ?
#
loop_
_entity_poly.entity_id
_entity_poly.type
_entity_poly.pdbx_seq_one_letter_code
_entity_poly.pdbx_strand_id
1 'polypeptide(L)'
;MASPPAKIDASLLARKSDLPTTVAPPKPEPAVTPSGAPVREGLTIRILATDSERLRTLAYKTRQKKQALLDEAIRQYLDKMGV
;
A
#
# COMPACT_ATOMS: atom_id res chain seq x y z
N MET A 1 30.00 -21.58 68.55
CA MET A 1 31.04 -22.58 68.22
C MET A 1 31.50 -22.32 66.78
N ALA A 2 32.82 -22.28 66.57
CA ALA A 2 33.62 -22.25 65.33
C ALA A 2 33.58 -21.00 64.41
N SER A 3 34.78 -20.46 64.15
CA SER A 3 35.14 -19.43 63.15
C SER A 3 35.59 -20.07 61.79
N PRO A 4 36.26 -19.35 60.87
CA PRO A 4 35.91 -18.94 59.49
C PRO A 4 36.65 -19.85 58.44
N PRO A 5 37.15 -19.49 57.21
CA PRO A 5 37.23 -18.22 56.46
C PRO A 5 37.07 -18.30 54.92
N ALA A 6 37.03 -17.14 54.26
CA ALA A 6 37.83 -16.90 53.03
C ALA A 6 37.87 -15.38 52.76
N LYS A 7 39.00 -14.76 53.09
CA LYS A 7 39.38 -13.46 52.54
C LYS A 7 39.78 -13.69 51.08
N ILE A 8 39.14 -12.99 50.16
CA ILE A 8 39.65 -12.87 48.78
C ILE A 8 40.09 -11.43 48.61
N ASP A 9 41.36 -11.34 48.30
CA ASP A 9 42.23 -10.18 48.27
C ASP A 9 41.88 -9.24 47.11
N ALA A 10 41.92 -7.93 47.38
CA ALA A 10 41.71 -6.88 46.39
C ALA A 10 43.02 -6.63 45.66
N SER A 11 43.23 -7.27 44.50
CA SER A 11 44.24 -6.84 43.53
C SER A 11 43.96 -7.43 42.16
N LEU A 12 44.13 -6.61 41.11
CA LEU A 12 44.05 -6.92 39.68
C LEU A 12 42.63 -6.86 39.09
N LEU A 13 41.92 -5.73 39.16
CA LEU A 13 42.16 -4.57 38.29
C LEU A 13 42.54 -4.97 36.84
N ALA A 14 41.59 -5.56 36.11
CA ALA A 14 41.73 -5.79 34.68
C ALA A 14 40.53 -5.23 33.91
N ARG A 15 40.81 -4.08 33.27
CA ARG A 15 40.16 -3.54 32.05
C ARG A 15 38.71 -3.06 32.15
N LYS A 16 38.62 -1.73 32.32
CA LYS A 16 37.70 -0.88 31.56
C LYS A 16 37.68 -1.35 30.09
N SER A 17 36.61 -1.98 29.66
CA SER A 17 36.30 -2.17 28.25
C SER A 17 35.20 -1.19 27.90
N ASP A 18 35.66 -0.08 27.32
CA ASP A 18 34.93 0.96 26.62
C ASP A 18 34.01 0.31 25.57
N LEU A 19 32.68 0.38 25.78
CA LEU A 19 31.70 0.03 24.75
C LEU A 19 31.18 1.35 24.14
N PRO A 20 31.44 1.63 22.86
CA PRO A 20 30.96 2.87 22.24
C PRO A 20 29.45 2.78 21.99
N THR A 21 28.69 3.73 22.57
CA THR A 21 27.26 3.93 22.28
C THR A 21 27.08 4.29 20.81
N THR A 22 26.72 3.31 19.99
CA THR A 22 26.36 3.53 18.58
C THR A 22 24.96 4.14 18.54
N VAL A 23 24.88 5.47 18.41
CA VAL A 23 23.63 6.18 18.11
C VAL A 23 23.33 5.96 16.62
N ALA A 24 22.37 5.09 16.33
CA ALA A 24 21.86 4.93 14.97
C ALA A 24 21.14 6.23 14.53
N PRO A 25 21.39 6.77 13.32
CA PRO A 25 20.67 7.93 12.81
C PRO A 25 19.17 7.61 12.66
N PRO A 26 18.26 8.55 12.94
CA PRO A 26 16.83 8.31 12.84
C PRO A 26 16.49 7.91 11.41
N LYS A 27 15.84 6.76 11.28
CA LYS A 27 15.35 6.23 10.00
C LYS A 27 14.42 7.28 9.37
N PRO A 28 14.64 7.69 8.11
CA PRO A 28 13.67 8.54 7.43
C PRO A 28 12.34 7.80 7.39
N GLU A 29 11.31 8.38 7.99
CA GLU A 29 9.94 7.91 7.81
C GLU A 29 9.62 7.92 6.31
N PRO A 30 9.09 6.82 5.74
CA PRO A 30 8.65 6.85 4.36
C PRO A 30 7.55 7.88 4.24
N ALA A 31 7.75 8.86 3.36
CA ALA A 31 6.75 9.86 3.02
C ALA A 31 5.42 9.15 2.69
N VAL A 32 4.39 9.42 3.50
CA VAL A 32 3.02 9.00 3.21
C VAL A 32 2.63 9.69 1.90
N THR A 33 2.74 8.95 0.81
CA THR A 33 2.26 9.42 -0.48
C THR A 33 0.74 9.37 -0.38
N PRO A 34 0.00 10.51 -0.42
CA PRO A 34 -1.44 10.46 -0.48
C PRO A 34 -1.81 9.81 -1.81
N SER A 35 -2.13 8.52 -1.77
CA SER A 35 -2.58 7.76 -2.92
C SER A 35 -4.01 8.19 -3.24
N GLY A 36 -4.14 9.33 -3.93
CA GLY A 36 -5.39 9.88 -4.44
C GLY A 36 -5.80 9.29 -5.79
N ALA A 37 -5.39 8.05 -6.11
CA ALA A 37 -5.92 7.38 -7.28
C ALA A 37 -7.37 6.98 -6.98
N PRO A 38 -8.37 7.44 -7.75
CA PRO A 38 -9.73 6.97 -7.56
C PRO A 38 -9.74 5.46 -7.69
N VAL A 39 -10.24 4.78 -6.65
CA VAL A 39 -10.39 3.32 -6.64
C VAL A 39 -11.39 3.00 -7.74
N ARG A 40 -10.88 2.53 -8.89
CA ARG A 40 -11.73 2.04 -9.96
C ARG A 40 -12.26 0.68 -9.54
N GLU A 41 -13.48 0.67 -9.01
CA GLU A 41 -14.18 -0.57 -8.74
C GLU A 41 -14.44 -1.28 -10.08
N GLY A 42 -13.98 -2.53 -10.17
CA GLY A 42 -14.17 -3.35 -11.36
C GLY A 42 -15.59 -3.91 -11.40
N LEU A 43 -16.41 -3.46 -12.35
CA LEU A 43 -17.74 -4.00 -12.57
C LEU A 43 -17.70 -5.04 -13.71
N THR A 44 -18.21 -6.25 -13.43
CA THR A 44 -18.39 -7.29 -14.46
C THR A 44 -19.84 -7.35 -14.89
N ILE A 45 -20.11 -7.06 -16.17
CA ILE A 45 -21.47 -7.04 -16.74
C ILE A 45 -21.57 -8.11 -17.83
N ARG A 46 -22.67 -8.86 -17.84
CA ARG A 46 -23.00 -9.75 -18.95
C ARG A 46 -23.80 -8.96 -19.99
N ILE A 47 -23.28 -8.92 -21.22
CA ILE A 47 -23.89 -8.23 -22.35
C ILE A 47 -24.18 -9.27 -23.43
N LEU A 48 -25.33 -9.15 -24.10
CA LEU A 48 -25.68 -10.00 -25.23
C LEU A 48 -24.63 -9.83 -26.36
N ALA A 49 -24.36 -10.91 -27.09
CA ALA A 49 -23.35 -10.91 -28.14
C ALA A 49 -23.63 -9.85 -29.23
N THR A 50 -24.90 -9.69 -29.62
CA THR A 50 -25.37 -8.69 -30.58
C THR A 50 -25.06 -7.27 -30.15
N ASP A 51 -25.26 -6.94 -28.87
CA ASP A 51 -25.00 -5.59 -28.35
C ASP A 51 -23.51 -5.35 -28.12
N SER A 52 -22.75 -6.39 -27.78
CA SER A 52 -21.28 -6.34 -27.72
C SER A 52 -20.68 -5.98 -29.08
N GLU A 53 -21.21 -6.53 -30.18
CA GLU A 53 -20.74 -6.24 -31.54
C GLU A 53 -21.12 -4.82 -31.99
N ARG A 54 -22.32 -4.36 -31.63
CA ARG A 54 -22.73 -2.96 -31.83
C ARG A 54 -21.81 -1.99 -31.09
N LEU A 55 -21.50 -2.26 -29.82
CA LEU A 55 -20.55 -1.47 -29.02
C LEU A 55 -19.15 -1.45 -29.64
N ARG A 56 -18.67 -2.58 -30.16
CA ARG A 56 -17.38 -2.65 -30.86
C ARG A 56 -17.39 -1.79 -32.13
N THR A 57 -18.45 -1.87 -32.92
CA THR A 57 -18.60 -1.05 -34.13
C THR A 57 -18.65 0.44 -33.81
N LEU A 58 -19.38 0.83 -32.76
CA LEU A 58 -19.43 2.21 -32.27
C LEU A 58 -18.06 2.69 -31.80
N ALA A 59 -17.36 1.89 -31.00
CA ALA A 59 -16.01 2.20 -30.53
C ALA A 59 -15.04 2.47 -31.69
N TYR A 60 -15.11 1.66 -32.76
CA TYR A 60 -14.31 1.87 -33.96
C TYR A 60 -14.67 3.19 -34.66
N LYS A 61 -15.97 3.47 -34.86
CA LYS A 61 -16.45 4.69 -35.53
C LYS A 61 -16.08 5.96 -34.76
N THR A 62 -16.21 5.95 -33.44
CA THR A 62 -15.93 7.12 -32.60
C THR A 62 -14.46 7.23 -32.19
N ARG A 63 -13.62 6.24 -32.56
CA ARG A 63 -12.22 6.11 -32.11
C ARG A 63 -12.08 6.13 -30.59
N GLN A 64 -13.07 5.59 -29.88
CA GLN A 64 -13.08 5.50 -28.44
C GLN A 64 -12.85 4.06 -27.96
N LYS A 65 -12.46 3.91 -26.69
CA LYS A 65 -12.39 2.60 -26.05
C LYS A 65 -13.81 2.11 -25.74
N LYS A 66 -14.06 0.81 -25.88
CA LYS A 66 -15.33 0.18 -25.48
C LYS A 66 -15.72 0.54 -24.04
N GLN A 67 -14.75 0.59 -23.13
CA GLN A 67 -14.95 0.99 -21.74
C GLN A 67 -15.52 2.41 -21.62
N ALA A 68 -14.96 3.38 -22.35
CA ALA A 68 -15.40 4.77 -22.26
C ALA A 68 -16.86 4.95 -22.71
N LEU A 69 -17.27 4.22 -23.76
CA LEU A 69 -18.66 4.21 -24.22
C LEU A 69 -19.60 3.57 -23.20
N LEU A 70 -19.17 2.53 -22.50
CA LEU A 70 -19.95 1.91 -21.43
C LEU A 70 -20.07 2.85 -20.23
N ASP A 71 -18.98 3.49 -19.82
CA ASP A 71 -18.97 4.43 -18.71
C ASP A 71 -19.89 5.63 -19.00
N GLU A 72 -19.86 6.15 -20.23
CA GLU A 72 -20.75 7.23 -20.69
C GLU A 72 -22.22 6.78 -20.69
N ALA A 73 -22.53 5.60 -21.23
CA ALA A 73 -23.88 5.07 -21.25
C ALA A 73 -24.44 4.84 -19.84
N ILE A 74 -23.61 4.35 -18.91
CA ILE A 74 -23.98 4.19 -17.50
C ILE A 74 -24.26 5.56 -16.88
N ARG A 75 -23.40 6.56 -17.10
CA ARG A 75 -23.63 7.92 -16.59
C ARG A 75 -24.94 8.50 -17.12
N GLN A 76 -25.18 8.44 -18.43
CA GLN A 76 -26.43 8.93 -19.02
C GLN A 76 -27.66 8.22 -18.46
N TYR A 77 -27.55 6.92 -18.18
CA TYR A 77 -28.62 6.16 -17.55
C TYR A 77 -28.88 6.62 -16.12
N LEU A 78 -27.84 6.80 -15.30
CA LEU A 78 -27.96 7.29 -13.93
C LEU A 78 -28.54 8.71 -13.89
N ASP A 79 -28.05 9.61 -14.75
CA ASP A 79 -28.56 10.97 -14.88
C ASP A 79 -30.06 10.98 -15.22
N LYS A 80 -30.50 10.07 -16.10
CA LYS A 80 -31.93 9.91 -16.46
C LYS A 80 -32.77 9.36 -15.30
N MET A 81 -32.18 8.51 -14.46
CA MET A 81 -32.86 7.92 -13.30
C MET A 81 -32.85 8.84 -12.07
N GLY A 82 -32.11 9.95 -12.11
CA GLY A 82 -32.05 10.93 -11.01
C GLY A 82 -31.32 10.42 -9.77
N VAL A 83 -30.36 9.51 -9.95
CA VAL A 83 -29.49 8.97 -8.88
C VAL A 83 -28.25 9.83 -8.71
#